data_AF-A0A5R8KFG7-F1
#
_entry.id   AF-A0A5R8KFG7-F1
#
_cell.length_a   1.000
_cell.length_b   1.000
_cell.length_c   1.000
_cell.angle_alpha   90.00
_cell.angle_beta   90.00
_cell.angle_gamma   90.00
#
_symmetry.space_group_name_H-M   'P 1'
#
loop_
_entity.id
_entity.type
_entity.pdbx_description
1 polymer ?
#
loop_
_entity_poly.entity_id
_entity_poly.type
_entity_poly.pdbx_seq_one_letter_code
_entity_poly.pdbx_strand_id
1 'polypeptide(L)' 'MSIDQIAPEALKLPARDRALLAASLWESIDDPYAASIHVSDDEAVALAIAREEEIDSGLVSPISHSDLMLRLRQ' A
#
# COMPACT_ATOMS: atom_id res chain seq x y z
N MET A 1 7.57 -7.97 19.25
CA MET A 1 8.61 -7.09 19.83
C MET A 1 8.28 -5.67 19.42
N SER A 2 8.36 -4.69 20.34
CA SER A 2 8.09 -3.28 20.00
C SER A 2 9.29 -2.65 19.30
N ILE A 3 9.06 -1.65 18.44
CA ILE A 3 10.12 -0.80 17.86
C ILE A 3 11.00 -0.22 18.96
N ASP A 4 10.41 0.17 20.10
CA ASP A 4 11.11 0.74 21.26
C ASP A 4 12.14 -0.22 21.87
N GLN A 5 11.99 -1.53 21.64
CA GLN A 5 12.92 -2.55 22.13
C GLN A 5 14.03 -2.87 21.11
N ILE A 6 13.76 -2.67 19.81
CA ILE A 6 14.68 -3.06 18.72
C ILE A 6 15.63 -1.90 18.35
N ALA A 7 15.10 -0.67 18.29
CA ALA A 7 15.88 0.51 17.93
C ALA A 7 17.15 0.73 18.76
N PRO A 8 17.14 0.65 20.11
CA PRO A 8 18.35 0.85 20.90
C PRO A 8 19.40 -0.25 20.69
N GLU A 9 18.99 -1.50 20.45
CA GLU A 9 19.93 -2.60 20.19
C GLU A 9 20.54 -2.53 18.78
N ALA A 10 19.74 -2.12 17.79
CA ALA A 10 20.23 -1.91 16.43
C ALA A 10 21.30 -0.79 16.36
N LEU A 11 21.16 0.27 17.16
CA LEU A 11 22.13 1.37 17.18
C LEU A 11 23.49 0.97 17.75
N LYS A 12 23.54 -0.04 18.62
CA LYS A 12 24.79 -0.60 19.19
C LYS A 12 25.62 -1.37 18.16
N LEU A 13 25.03 -1.79 17.04
CA LEU A 13 25.75 -2.52 16.01
C LEU A 13 26.82 -1.65 15.32
N PRO A 14 27.92 -2.25 14.81
CA PRO A 14 28.86 -1.58 13.94
C PRO A 14 28.18 -0.98 12.70
N ALA A 15 28.77 0.07 12.11
CA ALA A 15 28.17 0.79 10.98
C ALA A 15 27.82 -0.12 9.79
N ARG A 16 28.67 -1.10 9.50
CA ARG A 16 28.44 -2.09 8.45
C ARG A 16 27.22 -2.96 8.74
N ASP A 17 27.12 -3.48 9.96
CA ASP A 17 26.05 -4.40 10.35
C ASP A 17 24.71 -3.67 10.46
N ARG A 18 24.72 -2.39 10.87
CA ARG A 18 23.54 -1.53 10.77
C ARG A 18 23.06 -1.33 9.34
N ALA A 19 23.99 -1.12 8.40
CA ALA A 19 23.64 -0.95 6.99
C ALA A 19 23.05 -2.23 6.39
N LEU A 20 23.62 -3.40 6.73
CA LEU A 20 23.07 -4.69 6.32
C LEU A 20 21.69 -4.94 6.92
N LEU A 21 21.52 -4.70 8.22
CA LEU A 21 20.22 -4.83 8.89
C LEU A 21 19.16 -3.92 8.26
N ALA A 22 19.49 -2.66 8.00
CA ALA A 22 18.58 -1.71 7.37
C ALA A 22 18.16 -2.15 5.96
N ALA A 23 19.12 -2.65 5.15
CA ALA A 23 18.83 -3.16 3.81
C ALA A 23 17.92 -4.39 3.86
N SER A 24 18.21 -5.37 4.73
CA SER A 24 17.38 -6.56 4.88
C SER A 24 15.97 -6.25 5.39
N LEU A 25 15.84 -5.27 6.30
CA LEU A 25 14.53 -4.80 6.75
C LEU A 25 13.76 -4.12 5.62
N TRP A 26 14.42 -3.29 4.82
CA TRP A 26 13.80 -2.64 3.67
C TRP A 26 13.30 -3.65 2.63
N GLU A 27 14.09 -4.68 2.32
CA GLU A 27 13.71 -5.75 1.39
C GLU A 27 12.61 -6.67 1.94
N SER A 28 12.46 -6.75 3.27
CA SER A 28 11.39 -7.53 3.91
C SER A 28 10.03 -6.83 3.91
N ILE A 29 9.99 -5.53 3.59
CA ILE A 29 8.75 -4.79 3.44
C ILE A 29 8.23 -5.06 2.04
N ASP A 30 7.12 -5.80 1.95
CA ASP A 30 6.36 -5.89 0.70
C ASP A 30 5.98 -4.48 0.25
N ASP A 31 6.04 -4.23 -1.06
CA ASP A 31 5.63 -2.94 -1.62
C ASP A 31 4.13 -2.73 -1.28
N PRO A 32 3.80 -1.73 -0.44
CA PRO A 32 2.42 -1.48 -0.02
C PRO A 32 1.53 -1.05 -1.20
N TYR A 33 2.14 -0.74 -2.34
CA TYR A 33 1.50 -0.40 -3.60
C TYR A 33 1.72 -1.46 -4.68
N ALA A 34 2.47 -2.54 -4.41
CA ALA A 34 2.38 -3.75 -5.20
C ALA A 34 1.00 -4.31 -4.92
N ALA A 35 0.05 -3.83 -5.70
CA ALA A 35 -1.26 -4.41 -5.83
C ALA A 35 -1.03 -5.90 -6.12
N SER A 36 -1.15 -6.73 -5.08
CA SER A 36 -1.33 -8.18 -5.18
C SER A 36 -2.71 -8.48 -5.74
N ILE A 37 -3.09 -7.75 -6.78
CA ILE A 37 -4.32 -7.93 -7.50
C ILE A 37 -3.92 -8.87 -8.64
N HIS A 38 -3.83 -10.17 -8.30
CA HIS A 38 -3.87 -11.25 -9.29
C HIS A 38 -5.27 -11.29 -9.92
N VAL A 39 -5.66 -10.20 -10.55
CA VAL A 39 -6.87 -10.11 -11.37
C VAL A 39 -6.38 -10.33 -12.78
N SER A 40 -6.92 -11.36 -13.41
CA SER A 40 -6.67 -11.58 -14.83
C SER A 40 -7.15 -10.37 -15.64
N ASP A 41 -6.55 -10.13 -16.81
CA ASP A 41 -6.97 -9.04 -17.69
C ASP A 41 -8.49 -9.07 -17.96
N ASP A 42 -9.06 -10.27 -18.10
CA ASP A 42 -10.50 -10.47 -18.30
C ASP A 42 -11.33 -10.01 -17.10
N GLU A 43 -10.91 -10.35 -15.88
CA GLU A 43 -11.57 -9.90 -14.65
C GLU A 43 -11.43 -8.38 -14.45
N ALA A 44 -10.29 -7.80 -14.85
CA ALA A 44 -10.07 -6.36 -14.79
C ALA A 44 -10.99 -5.60 -15.75
N VAL A 45 -11.15 -6.12 -16.97
CA VAL A 45 -12.08 -5.58 -17.97
C VAL A 45 -13.52 -5.72 -17.50
N ALA A 46 -13.91 -6.88 -16.97
CA ALA A 46 -15.25 -7.10 -16.44
C ALA A 46 -15.57 -6.13 -15.28
N LEU A 47 -14.61 -5.92 -14.37
CA LEU A 47 -14.75 -4.95 -13.28
C LEU A 47 -14.91 -3.53 -13.81
N ALA A 48 -14.13 -3.14 -14.82
CA ALA A 48 -14.20 -1.80 -15.40
C ALA A 48 -15.59 -1.53 -16.00
N ILE A 49 -16.15 -2.49 -16.78
CA ILE A 49 -17.49 -2.38 -17.37
C ILE A 49 -18.55 -2.24 -16.28
N ALA A 50 -18.50 -3.09 -15.24
CA ALA A 50 -19.46 -3.04 -14.15
C ALA A 50 -19.43 -1.68 -13.41
N ARG A 51 -18.23 -1.11 -13.21
CA ARG A 51 -18.09 0.23 -12.59
C ARG A 51 -18.65 1.34 -13.46
N GLU A 52 -18.51 1.24 -14.77
CA GLU A 52 -19.09 2.20 -15.70
C GLU A 52 -20.63 2.16 -15.65
N GLU A 53 -21.23 0.96 -15.63
CA GLU A 53 -22.69 0.81 -15.46
C GLU A 53 -23.19 1.36 -14.12
N GLU A 54 -22.44 1.16 -13.02
CA GLU A 54 -22.77 1.73 -11.71
C GLU A 54 -22.76 3.27 -11.74
N ILE A 55 -21.81 3.88 -12.47
CA ILE A 55 -21.71 5.33 -12.62
C ILE A 55 -22.86 5.86 -13.48
N ASP A 56 -23.12 5.25 -14.63
CA ASP A 56 -24.15 5.68 -15.58
C ASP A 56 -25.57 5.56 -15.02
N SER A 57 -25.82 4.51 -14.23
CA SER A 57 -27.09 4.33 -13.52
C SER A 57 -27.27 5.28 -12.32
N GLY A 58 -26.20 5.96 -11.89
CA GLY A 58 -26.20 6.80 -10.70
C GLY A 58 -26.25 6.00 -9.38
N LEU A 59 -26.02 4.69 -9.42
CA LEU A 59 -25.87 3.85 -8.22
C LEU A 59 -24.70 4.31 -7.35
N VAL A 60 -23.65 4.83 -7.98
CA VAL A 60 -22.48 5.41 -7.30
C VAL A 60 -22.24 6.83 -7.80
N SER A 61 -21.74 7.68 -6.89
CA SER A 61 -21.35 9.05 -7.22
C SER A 61 -19.83 9.19 -7.15
N PRO A 62 -19.16 9.61 -8.23
CA PRO A 62 -17.72 9.81 -8.20
C PRO A 62 -17.35 10.90 -7.22
N ILE A 63 -16.30 10.66 -6.43
CA ILE A 63 -15.75 11.66 -5.51
C ILE A 63 -14.56 12.36 -6.15
N SER A 64 -14.38 13.65 -5.85
CA SER A 64 -13.20 14.38 -6.31
C SER A 64 -11.94 13.84 -5.64
N HIS A 65 -10.79 14.05 -6.29
CA HIS A 65 -9.48 13.71 -5.69
C HIS A 65 -9.29 14.39 -4.32
N SER A 66 -9.73 15.64 -4.17
CA SER A 66 -9.68 16.35 -2.88
C SER A 66 -10.51 15.66 -1.80
N ASP A 67 -11.72 15.20 -2.13
CA ASP A 67 -12.60 14.52 -1.18
C ASP A 67 -12.06 13.15 -0.79
N LEU A 68 -11.49 12.42 -1.74
CA LEU A 68 -10.78 11.16 -1.47
C LEU A 68 -9.63 11.39 -0.48
N MET A 69 -8.77 12.37 -0.76
CA MET A 69 -7.63 12.70 0.11
C MET A 69 -8.05 13.24 1.48
N LEU A 70 -9.26 13.79 1.60
CA LEU A 70 -9.81 14.20 2.89
C LEU A 70 -10.24 12.98 3.73
N ARG A 71 -10.89 11.99 3.11
CA ARG A 71 -11.31 10.75 3.78
C ARG A 71 -10.14 9.90 4.25
N LEU A 72 -9.07 9.81 3.47
CA LEU A 72 -7.86 9.04 3.81
C LEU A 72 -7.04 9.62 4.97
N ARG A 73 -7.30 10.87 5.36
CA ARG A 73 -6.60 11.55 6.47
C ARG A 73 -7.33 11.45 7.81
N GLN A 74 -8.50 10.79 7.85
CA GLN A 74 -9.25 10.46 9.07
C GLN A 74 -8.85 9.08 9.58
#